data_AF-A0A6I9Y9Q1-F1
#
_entry.id   AF-A0A6I9Y9Q1-F1
#
_cell.length_a   1.000
_cell.length_b   1.000
_cell.length_c   1.000
_cell.angle_alpha   90.00
_cell.angle_beta   90.00
_cell.angle_gamma   90.00
#
_symmetry.space_group_name_H-M   'P 1'
#
loop_
_entity.id
_entity.type
_entity.pdbx_description
1 polymer ?
#
loop_
_entity_poly.entity_id
_entity_poly.type
_entity_poly.pdbx_seq_one_letter_code
_entity_poly.pdbx_strand_id
1 'polypeptide(L)'
;MNGSEEEKLSSSSESEGEYDADAEEAEGESGSEPENPEDRVYAMAPTVNIQDESAVDVESCPAFVYLNELFYEGKIPGTRLAELKAKYVLLHDTLVSLQESEIQLLQDAKRFSVKLEEQQQELEKAEEFPEGATSEVSKLRQQYLRYFNEYNAIQEREFEIQYRLTSLLEDKKLIEKDYRRIPKASDADKRIKALRDSCEDLRKETTQRRLEIKNLKDDLFIRHKRLTKEHKELEELFRKQEELKDELVRLQAIPIQLGKDMEKISRRMQDIEKKKIALREEAQELVDTSKKLETKCTETTMEKEDTIKEVEGKKALLESKEREFNTQTKVHEMNKENEGTAISERGQLEMSFRNVSNLKQKLHDNLSRMQREKEKDLRTFKKMEMQLKIAQESLIQVQARHERMRLEIDSVPKEDGAILERRRELQREVEIAKRNLTQEKASTESEVRLLEQCIAEEEQVVGAQEHYREELNNLIRMTQLKADEREQKSKDFLKAQVRKLPTGI
;
A
#
# COMPACT_ATOMS: atom_id res chain seq x y z
N MET A 1 -35.25 -53.22 51.25
CA MET A 1 -34.04 -52.73 50.56
C MET A 1 -33.03 -52.41 51.65
N ASN A 2 -32.38 -53.41 52.25
CA ASN A 2 -31.36 -54.35 51.70
C ASN A 2 -29.99 -53.64 51.60
N GLY A 3 -28.86 -54.16 52.09
CA GLY A 3 -28.58 -55.30 52.99
C GLY A 3 -27.52 -54.88 54.02
N SER A 4 -27.19 -55.60 55.09
CA SER A 4 -27.10 -57.06 55.28
C SER A 4 -25.97 -57.69 54.47
N GLU A 5 -24.79 -57.80 55.08
CA GLU A 5 -23.87 -58.93 54.88
C GLU A 5 -22.97 -59.06 56.13
N GLU A 6 -23.08 -60.20 56.80
CA GLU A 6 -22.06 -60.70 57.73
C GLU A 6 -21.06 -61.52 56.92
N GLU A 7 -19.81 -61.62 57.35
CA GLU A 7 -19.13 -62.92 57.22
C GLU A 7 -18.17 -63.19 58.38
N LYS A 8 -18.00 -64.48 58.68
CA LYS A 8 -17.14 -65.02 59.74
C LYS A 8 -15.98 -65.77 59.11
N LEU A 9 -14.93 -65.96 59.91
CA LEU A 9 -14.03 -67.13 60.02
C LEU A 9 -12.56 -66.74 59.95
N SER A 10 -11.83 -67.08 61.01
CA SER A 10 -10.55 -67.79 60.90
C SER A 10 -10.18 -68.32 62.28
N SER A 11 -10.16 -69.64 62.43
CA SER A 11 -9.50 -70.33 63.53
C SER A 11 -8.12 -70.78 63.06
N SER A 12 -7.08 -70.50 63.83
CA SER A 12 -5.81 -71.22 63.71
C SER A 12 -5.17 -71.38 65.08
N SER A 13 -4.63 -72.57 65.34
CA SER A 13 -4.06 -73.00 66.62
C SER A 13 -3.03 -74.09 66.35
N GLU A 14 -1.74 -73.75 66.43
CA GLU A 14 -0.63 -74.67 66.21
C GLU A 14 0.68 -74.11 66.82
N SER A 15 1.75 -74.92 66.82
CA SER A 15 2.95 -74.88 67.70
C SER A 15 2.63 -75.31 69.15
N GLU A 16 2.84 -76.57 69.54
CA GLU A 16 4.05 -77.44 69.52
C GLU A 16 5.08 -77.11 70.61
N GLY A 17 5.57 -78.15 71.27
CA GLY A 17 6.38 -78.11 72.48
C GLY A 17 6.50 -79.52 73.06
N GLU A 18 7.26 -80.35 72.37
CA GLU A 18 7.50 -81.78 72.63
C GLU A 18 8.77 -81.99 73.49
N TYR A 19 9.06 -83.25 73.85
CA TYR A 19 10.23 -83.74 74.61
C TYR A 19 10.19 -83.44 76.14
N ASP A 20 10.61 -84.34 77.04
CA ASP A 20 11.30 -85.63 76.88
C ASP A 20 10.79 -86.71 77.86
N ALA A 21 11.29 -87.95 77.75
CA ALA A 21 10.84 -89.15 78.47
C ALA A 21 11.88 -89.73 79.47
N ASP A 22 11.73 -91.03 79.80
CA ASP A 22 12.48 -91.93 80.73
C ASP A 22 11.83 -92.05 82.15
N ALA A 23 11.57 -93.23 82.74
CA ALA A 23 12.22 -94.57 82.78
C ALA A 23 13.55 -94.56 83.58
N GLU A 24 14.01 -95.56 84.34
CA GLU A 24 13.65 -96.97 84.65
C GLU A 24 13.88 -97.18 86.20
N GLU A 25 13.56 -98.26 86.94
CA GLU A 25 12.58 -99.39 86.97
C GLU A 25 12.72 -100.09 88.38
N ALA A 26 12.10 -101.28 88.58
CA ALA A 26 12.51 -102.37 89.52
C ALA A 26 12.16 -102.28 91.04
N GLU A 27 11.98 -103.39 91.81
CA GLU A 27 11.62 -104.82 91.54
C GLU A 27 11.19 -105.54 92.87
N GLY A 28 10.64 -106.77 92.78
CA GLY A 28 10.43 -107.74 93.88
C GLY A 28 8.95 -108.01 94.24
N GLU A 29 8.32 -109.18 93.98
CA GLU A 29 8.56 -110.57 94.44
C GLU A 29 8.05 -110.89 95.87
N SER A 30 7.41 -112.04 96.20
CA SER A 30 6.95 -113.20 95.40
C SER A 30 5.95 -114.10 96.18
N GLY A 31 5.07 -114.83 95.47
CA GLY A 31 4.44 -116.11 95.86
C GLY A 31 3.35 -116.15 96.98
N SER A 32 2.54 -117.20 97.12
CA SER A 32 2.18 -118.31 96.20
C SER A 32 0.94 -119.09 96.72
N GLU A 33 0.20 -119.78 95.85
CA GLU A 33 -0.97 -120.60 96.20
C GLU A 33 -0.61 -122.00 96.76
N PRO A 34 -1.54 -122.70 97.45
CA PRO A 34 -1.49 -124.14 97.68
C PRO A 34 -2.62 -124.91 96.95
N GLU A 35 -2.26 -125.85 96.09
CA GLU A 35 -3.19 -126.87 95.56
C GLU A 35 -3.47 -127.97 96.62
N ASN A 36 -4.54 -128.75 96.41
CA ASN A 36 -4.86 -129.93 97.22
C ASN A 36 -4.91 -131.19 96.32
N PRO A 37 -4.41 -132.36 96.77
CA PRO A 37 -4.02 -133.44 95.86
C PRO A 37 -5.09 -134.51 95.66
N GLU A 38 -4.96 -135.31 94.58
CA GLU A 38 -5.08 -136.78 94.63
C GLU A 38 -4.67 -137.43 93.30
N ASP A 39 -3.48 -138.06 93.25
CA ASP A 39 -3.30 -139.37 92.60
C ASP A 39 -1.97 -140.02 93.05
N ARG A 40 -1.96 -141.31 93.38
CA ARG A 40 -0.74 -142.07 93.77
C ARG A 40 -0.80 -143.52 93.31
N VAL A 41 -0.29 -143.78 92.12
CA VAL A 41 -0.06 -145.13 91.60
C VAL A 41 1.38 -145.56 91.89
N TYR A 42 1.57 -146.57 92.74
CA TYR A 42 2.87 -147.22 92.95
C TYR A 42 3.07 -148.37 91.97
N ALA A 43 4.20 -148.38 91.26
CA ALA A 43 4.54 -149.42 90.30
C ALA A 43 5.17 -150.65 90.97
N MET A 44 4.81 -151.85 90.51
CA MET A 44 5.47 -153.09 90.93
C MET A 44 6.82 -153.27 90.24
N ALA A 45 7.84 -153.71 90.98
CA ALA A 45 9.18 -153.92 90.46
C ALA A 45 9.29 -155.22 89.61
N PRO A 46 10.07 -155.24 88.51
CA PRO A 46 10.26 -156.45 87.71
C PRO A 46 11.11 -157.52 88.40
N THR A 47 10.81 -158.80 88.17
CA THR A 47 11.65 -159.93 88.56
C THR A 47 12.77 -160.16 87.53
N VAL A 48 14.03 -160.00 87.95
CA VAL A 48 15.21 -160.28 87.12
C VAL A 48 15.76 -161.67 87.44
N ASN A 49 15.90 -162.51 86.42
CA ASN A 49 16.44 -163.86 86.52
C ASN A 49 17.94 -163.86 86.16
N ILE A 50 18.79 -163.61 87.16
CA ILE A 50 20.25 -163.51 87.00
C ILE A 50 20.82 -164.86 86.57
N GLN A 51 21.60 -164.89 85.49
CA GLN A 51 22.47 -166.01 85.15
C GLN A 51 23.90 -165.70 85.63
N ASP A 52 24.56 -166.72 86.17
CA ASP A 52 25.79 -166.58 86.95
C ASP A 52 27.03 -166.68 86.06
N GLU A 53 27.62 -165.54 85.70
CA GLU A 53 28.87 -165.44 84.94
C GLU A 53 30.12 -165.33 85.84
N SER A 54 29.98 -165.41 87.17
CA SER A 54 31.07 -165.13 88.14
C SER A 54 32.23 -166.13 88.13
N ALA A 55 32.11 -167.24 87.39
CA ALA A 55 33.00 -168.41 87.44
C ALA A 55 34.02 -168.52 86.29
N VAL A 56 34.27 -167.45 85.52
CA VAL A 56 35.21 -167.49 84.37
C VAL A 56 36.63 -167.12 84.80
N ASP A 57 37.53 -168.11 84.82
CA ASP A 57 38.97 -167.91 85.04
C ASP A 57 39.57 -167.00 83.95
N VAL A 58 40.06 -165.83 84.39
CA VAL A 58 40.58 -164.75 83.54
C VAL A 58 41.76 -165.20 82.67
N GLU A 59 42.59 -166.16 83.11
CA GLU A 59 43.71 -166.64 82.30
C GLU A 59 43.24 -167.49 81.10
N SER A 60 42.10 -168.16 81.24
CA SER A 60 41.46 -168.98 80.21
C SER A 60 40.62 -168.18 79.21
N CYS A 61 40.36 -166.89 79.50
CA CYS A 61 39.47 -166.04 78.72
C CYS A 61 39.90 -165.91 77.24
N PRO A 62 38.98 -165.96 76.26
CA PRO A 62 39.28 -165.74 74.84
C PRO A 62 40.10 -164.47 74.55
N ALA A 63 39.87 -163.38 75.30
CA ALA A 63 40.66 -162.15 75.17
C ALA A 63 42.13 -162.35 75.58
N PHE A 64 42.38 -163.13 76.64
CA PHE A 64 43.73 -163.48 77.09
C PHE A 64 44.43 -164.41 76.10
N VAL A 65 43.71 -165.36 75.51
CA VAL A 65 44.21 -166.25 74.45
C VAL A 65 44.61 -165.44 73.21
N TYR A 66 43.71 -164.61 72.69
CA TYR A 66 43.92 -163.81 71.47
C TYR A 66 45.06 -162.78 71.64
N LEU A 67 45.22 -162.21 72.85
CA LEU A 67 46.38 -161.37 73.19
C LEU A 67 47.70 -162.14 73.13
N ASN A 68 47.73 -163.40 73.58
CA ASN A 68 48.93 -164.24 73.46
C ASN A 68 49.23 -164.58 71.99
N GLU A 69 48.22 -164.89 71.18
CA GLU A 69 48.39 -165.14 69.73
C GLU A 69 49.01 -163.94 69.02
N LEU A 70 48.49 -162.72 69.24
CA LEU A 70 49.03 -161.48 68.67
C LEU A 70 50.49 -161.22 69.07
N PHE A 71 50.92 -161.68 70.25
CA PHE A 71 52.31 -161.63 70.69
C PHE A 71 53.17 -162.70 70.01
N TYR A 72 52.70 -163.94 69.89
CA TYR A 72 53.41 -165.01 69.18
C TYR A 72 53.52 -164.76 67.66
N GLU A 73 52.57 -164.06 67.05
CA GLU A 73 52.67 -163.52 65.69
C GLU A 73 53.65 -162.33 65.58
N GLY A 74 54.20 -161.83 66.68
CA GLY A 74 55.11 -160.68 66.72
C GLY A 74 54.43 -159.32 66.47
N LYS A 75 53.10 -159.26 66.37
CA LYS A 75 52.34 -158.03 66.07
C LYS A 75 52.32 -157.03 67.23
N ILE A 76 52.53 -157.50 68.46
CA ILE A 76 52.70 -156.65 69.65
C ILE A 76 53.94 -157.08 70.47
N PRO A 77 54.72 -156.13 71.02
CA PRO A 77 55.83 -156.46 71.92
C PRO A 77 55.32 -156.92 73.29
N GLY A 78 56.13 -157.72 74.00
CA GLY A 78 55.74 -158.34 75.29
C GLY A 78 55.38 -157.34 76.40
N THR A 79 55.95 -156.14 76.38
CA THR A 79 55.55 -155.03 77.27
C THR A 79 54.11 -154.57 77.02
N ARG A 80 53.68 -154.53 75.75
CA ARG A 80 52.31 -154.16 75.38
C ARG A 80 51.32 -155.31 75.61
N LEU A 81 51.75 -156.57 75.48
CA LEU A 81 50.98 -157.73 75.94
C LEU A 81 50.66 -157.62 77.44
N ALA A 82 51.68 -157.38 78.28
CA ALA A 82 51.51 -157.25 79.72
C ALA A 82 50.58 -156.08 80.09
N GLU A 83 50.73 -154.92 79.42
CA GLU A 83 49.85 -153.76 79.61
C GLU A 83 48.38 -154.06 79.23
N LEU A 84 48.15 -154.78 78.13
CA LEU A 84 46.79 -155.16 77.69
C LEU A 84 46.16 -156.22 78.61
N LYS A 85 46.94 -157.21 79.06
CA LYS A 85 46.49 -158.18 80.07
C LYS A 85 46.12 -157.51 81.39
N ALA A 86 46.97 -156.61 81.90
CA ALA A 86 46.69 -155.85 83.12
C ALA A 86 45.42 -154.99 83.00
N LYS A 87 45.17 -154.38 81.84
CA LYS A 87 43.95 -153.63 81.56
C LYS A 87 42.70 -154.50 81.49
N TYR A 88 42.81 -155.73 80.96
CA TYR A 88 41.69 -156.67 80.92
C TYR A 88 41.37 -157.23 82.31
N VAL A 89 42.37 -157.59 83.11
CA VAL A 89 42.20 -157.97 84.53
C VAL A 89 41.51 -156.84 85.30
N LEU A 90 42.02 -155.61 85.22
CA LEU A 90 41.41 -154.46 85.87
C LEU A 90 39.93 -154.25 85.48
N LEU A 91 39.57 -154.50 84.21
CA LEU A 91 38.19 -154.39 83.73
C LEU A 91 37.30 -155.53 84.28
N HIS A 92 37.82 -156.75 84.37
CA HIS A 92 37.12 -157.89 84.97
C HIS A 92 36.92 -157.68 86.48
N ASP A 93 37.97 -157.31 87.21
CA ASP A 93 37.90 -156.98 88.63
C ASP A 93 36.88 -155.86 88.90
N THR A 94 36.86 -154.84 88.03
CA THR A 94 35.85 -153.77 88.09
C THR A 94 34.44 -154.31 87.88
N LEU A 95 34.21 -155.17 86.89
CA LEU A 95 32.90 -155.76 86.60
C LEU A 95 32.39 -156.63 87.76
N VAL A 96 33.26 -157.48 88.33
CA VAL A 96 32.94 -158.31 89.50
C VAL A 96 32.57 -157.42 90.69
N SER A 97 33.38 -156.40 91.00
CA SER A 97 33.07 -155.47 92.09
C SER A 97 31.77 -154.68 91.86
N LEU A 98 31.40 -154.43 90.61
CA LEU A 98 30.14 -153.78 90.25
C LEU A 98 28.95 -154.71 90.52
N GLN A 99 29.03 -155.98 90.12
CA GLN A 99 28.01 -157.01 90.40
C GLN A 99 27.87 -157.27 91.91
N GLU A 100 28.96 -157.35 92.65
CA GLU A 100 28.93 -157.41 94.12
C GLU A 100 28.22 -156.19 94.74
N SER A 101 28.48 -154.99 94.22
CA SER A 101 27.83 -153.75 94.68
C SER A 101 26.33 -153.70 94.34
N GLU A 102 25.91 -154.22 93.18
CA GLU A 102 24.50 -154.34 92.80
C GLU A 102 23.77 -155.33 93.72
N ILE A 103 24.39 -156.48 94.00
CA ILE A 103 23.85 -157.47 94.95
C ILE A 103 23.73 -156.88 96.37
N GLN A 104 24.69 -156.08 96.82
CA GLN A 104 24.58 -155.36 98.10
C GLN A 104 23.44 -154.33 98.09
N LEU A 105 23.31 -153.52 97.04
CA LEU A 105 22.23 -152.53 96.91
C LEU A 105 20.84 -153.19 96.90
N LEU A 106 20.68 -154.36 96.26
CA LEU A 106 19.44 -155.13 96.28
C LEU A 106 19.13 -155.72 97.67
N GLN A 107 20.15 -156.14 98.42
CA GLN A 107 19.99 -156.60 99.81
C GLN A 107 19.60 -155.45 100.75
N ASP A 108 20.25 -154.29 100.63
CA ASP A 108 19.91 -153.12 101.44
C ASP A 108 18.54 -152.55 101.05
N ALA A 109 18.17 -152.51 99.77
CA ALA A 109 16.81 -152.13 99.33
C ALA A 109 15.74 -153.01 100.00
N LYS A 110 15.91 -154.33 99.98
CA LYS A 110 15.01 -155.27 100.66
C LYS A 110 14.94 -155.05 102.18
N ARG A 111 16.08 -154.73 102.81
CA ARG A 111 16.19 -154.40 104.24
C ARG A 111 15.52 -153.05 104.58
N PHE A 112 15.59 -152.06 103.69
CA PHE A 112 14.90 -150.79 103.85
C PHE A 112 13.38 -150.94 103.67
N SER A 113 12.90 -151.81 102.77
CA SER A 113 11.47 -152.13 102.67
C SER A 113 10.92 -152.72 103.97
N VAL A 114 11.61 -153.69 104.57
CA VAL A 114 11.19 -154.26 105.87
C VAL A 114 11.19 -153.19 106.96
N LYS A 115 12.21 -152.33 107.02
CA LYS A 115 12.23 -151.20 107.97
C LYS A 115 11.10 -150.20 107.76
N LEU A 116 10.68 -149.96 106.51
CA LEU A 116 9.54 -149.11 106.21
C LEU A 116 8.24 -149.76 106.73
N GLU A 117 8.03 -151.05 106.51
CA GLU A 117 6.89 -151.77 107.11
C GLU A 117 6.90 -151.73 108.65
N GLU A 118 8.07 -151.92 109.28
CA GLU A 118 8.24 -151.80 110.74
C GLU A 118 7.87 -150.39 111.24
N GLN A 119 8.37 -149.34 110.59
CA GLN A 119 8.07 -147.95 110.94
C GLN A 119 6.61 -147.56 110.67
N GLN A 120 6.00 -148.13 109.62
CA GLN A 120 4.61 -147.85 109.25
C GLN A 120 3.64 -148.51 110.25
N GLN A 121 3.95 -149.72 110.73
CA GLN A 121 3.27 -150.33 111.89
C GLN A 121 3.53 -149.61 113.22
N GLU A 122 4.61 -148.83 113.34
CA GLU A 122 4.89 -148.02 114.54
C GLU A 122 4.13 -146.68 114.50
N LEU A 123 3.87 -146.16 113.29
CA LEU A 123 2.96 -145.03 113.05
C LEU A 123 1.48 -145.41 113.29
N GLU A 124 1.01 -146.57 112.81
CA GLU A 124 -0.36 -147.05 113.10
C GLU A 124 -0.61 -147.13 114.62
N LYS A 125 0.37 -147.62 115.40
CA LYS A 125 0.30 -147.64 116.89
C LYS A 125 0.32 -146.26 117.53
N ALA A 126 0.81 -145.23 116.84
CA ALA A 126 0.76 -143.84 117.28
C ALA A 126 -0.60 -143.19 116.95
N GLU A 127 -1.27 -143.62 115.87
CA GLU A 127 -2.65 -143.22 115.54
C GLU A 127 -3.70 -143.93 116.41
N GLU A 128 -3.43 -145.17 116.86
CA GLU A 128 -4.22 -145.83 117.92
C GLU A 128 -4.06 -145.20 119.32
N PHE A 129 -3.19 -144.18 119.49
CA PHE A 129 -3.00 -143.52 120.77
C PHE A 129 -4.23 -142.66 121.14
N PRO A 130 -4.88 -142.88 122.30
CA PRO A 130 -6.19 -142.29 122.56
C PRO A 130 -6.13 -140.76 122.74
N GLU A 131 -6.65 -140.00 121.78
CA GLU A 131 -6.82 -138.53 121.80
C GLU A 131 -7.82 -138.01 122.87
N GLY A 132 -8.16 -138.83 123.87
CA GLY A 132 -9.06 -138.48 124.95
C GLY A 132 -8.46 -137.48 125.94
N ALA A 133 -9.25 -136.47 126.32
CA ALA A 133 -8.88 -135.44 127.31
C ALA A 133 -8.80 -135.95 128.77
N THR A 134 -8.47 -137.23 128.99
CA THR A 134 -8.45 -137.90 130.29
C THR A 134 -7.07 -137.82 130.98
N SER A 135 -5.98 -137.86 130.22
CA SER A 135 -4.60 -137.70 130.70
C SER A 135 -4.31 -136.29 131.26
N GLU A 136 -3.59 -136.22 132.38
CA GLU A 136 -3.17 -134.94 132.99
C GLU A 136 -2.23 -134.14 132.08
N VAL A 137 -1.34 -134.83 131.35
CA VAL A 137 -0.41 -134.19 130.39
C VAL A 137 -1.18 -133.49 129.27
N SER A 138 -2.29 -134.07 128.80
CA SER A 138 -3.16 -133.47 127.80
C SER A 138 -3.85 -132.20 128.31
N LYS A 139 -4.33 -132.23 129.57
CA LYS A 139 -4.93 -131.07 130.25
C LYS A 139 -3.92 -129.92 130.44
N LEU A 140 -2.71 -130.23 130.89
CA LEU A 140 -1.63 -129.26 131.05
C LEU A 140 -1.19 -128.65 129.70
N ARG A 141 -1.05 -129.47 128.64
CA ARG A 141 -0.76 -129.00 127.28
C ARG A 141 -1.87 -128.07 126.76
N GLN A 142 -3.14 -128.40 127.01
CA GLN A 142 -4.26 -127.55 126.62
C GLN A 142 -4.31 -126.22 127.41
N GLN A 143 -4.01 -126.23 128.71
CA GLN A 143 -3.90 -125.01 129.51
C GLN A 143 -2.74 -124.12 129.03
N TYR A 144 -1.56 -124.71 128.80
CA TYR A 144 -0.40 -123.98 128.27
C TYR A 144 -0.71 -123.32 126.91
N LEU A 145 -1.29 -124.06 125.96
CA LEU A 145 -1.66 -123.53 124.65
C LEU A 145 -2.71 -122.40 124.73
N ARG A 146 -3.67 -122.49 125.66
CA ARG A 146 -4.63 -121.40 125.90
C ARG A 146 -3.94 -120.14 126.41
N TYR A 147 -3.10 -120.24 127.45
CA TYR A 147 -2.39 -119.09 128.00
C TYR A 147 -1.35 -118.52 127.04
N PHE A 148 -0.70 -119.36 126.22
CA PHE A 148 0.24 -118.91 125.19
C PHE A 148 -0.47 -118.12 124.08
N ASN A 149 -1.60 -118.63 123.59
CA ASN A 149 -2.39 -117.93 122.57
C ASN A 149 -3.03 -116.64 123.12
N GLU A 150 -3.50 -116.65 124.37
CA GLU A 150 -4.03 -115.46 125.06
C GLU A 150 -2.93 -114.40 125.28
N TYR A 151 -1.73 -114.82 125.67
CA TYR A 151 -0.56 -113.94 125.78
C TYR A 151 -0.18 -113.30 124.44
N ASN A 152 -0.08 -114.08 123.37
CA ASN A 152 0.24 -113.57 122.04
C ASN A 152 -0.83 -112.58 121.54
N ALA A 153 -2.12 -112.90 121.69
CA ALA A 153 -3.21 -112.00 121.32
C ALA A 153 -3.24 -110.70 122.17
N ILE A 154 -2.76 -110.75 123.42
CA ILE A 154 -2.56 -109.55 124.25
C ILE A 154 -1.36 -108.74 123.73
N GLN A 155 -0.25 -109.37 123.33
CA GLN A 155 0.91 -108.66 122.76
C GLN A 155 0.59 -108.00 121.41
N GLU A 156 -0.07 -108.71 120.49
CA GLU A 156 -0.52 -108.17 119.20
C GLU A 156 -1.38 -106.92 119.41
N ARG A 157 -2.37 -107.02 120.33
CA ARG A 157 -3.23 -105.91 120.71
C ARG A 157 -2.49 -104.77 121.42
N GLU A 158 -1.43 -105.07 122.17
CA GLU A 158 -0.56 -104.04 122.75
C GLU A 158 0.19 -103.28 121.65
N PHE A 159 0.78 -103.97 120.67
CA PHE A 159 1.44 -103.36 119.52
C PHE A 159 0.48 -102.48 118.70
N GLU A 160 -0.76 -102.95 118.43
CA GLU A 160 -1.80 -102.13 117.79
C GLU A 160 -2.10 -100.84 118.57
N ILE A 161 -2.24 -100.94 119.89
CA ILE A 161 -2.52 -99.80 120.77
C ILE A 161 -1.34 -98.83 120.82
N GLN A 162 -0.10 -99.33 120.88
CA GLN A 162 1.12 -98.50 120.86
C GLN A 162 1.29 -97.78 119.52
N TYR A 163 1.06 -98.47 118.39
CA TYR A 163 1.08 -97.88 117.05
C TYR A 163 0.02 -96.77 116.92
N ARG A 164 -1.22 -97.06 117.32
CA ARG A 164 -2.34 -96.10 117.26
C ARG A 164 -2.11 -94.90 118.18
N LEU A 165 -1.53 -95.10 119.35
CA LEU A 165 -1.13 -94.02 120.27
C LEU A 165 -0.07 -93.12 119.63
N THR A 166 0.91 -93.71 118.93
CA THR A 166 1.97 -92.98 118.23
C THR A 166 1.40 -92.10 117.12
N SER A 167 0.57 -92.67 116.23
CA SER A 167 -0.13 -91.93 115.16
C SER A 167 -0.97 -90.77 115.71
N LEU A 168 -1.76 -90.99 116.78
CA LEU A 168 -2.58 -89.93 117.38
C LEU A 168 -1.75 -88.81 118.05
N LEU A 169 -0.54 -89.13 118.53
CA LEU A 169 0.40 -88.11 119.04
C LEU A 169 1.03 -87.28 117.91
N GLU A 170 1.26 -87.86 116.74
CA GLU A 170 1.73 -87.16 115.55
C GLU A 170 0.64 -86.26 114.95
N ASP A 171 -0.59 -86.75 114.82
CA ASP A 171 -1.75 -85.95 114.41
C ASP A 171 -1.96 -84.76 115.34
N LYS A 172 -1.94 -84.98 116.66
CA LYS A 172 -2.02 -83.91 117.65
C LYS A 172 -0.91 -82.87 117.46
N LYS A 173 0.32 -83.31 117.25
CA LYS A 173 1.50 -82.43 117.05
C LYS A 173 1.40 -81.63 115.75
N LEU A 174 0.79 -82.19 114.70
CA LEU A 174 0.49 -81.49 113.45
C LEU A 174 -0.62 -80.43 113.64
N ILE A 175 -1.72 -80.81 114.29
CA ILE A 175 -2.83 -79.90 114.61
C ILE A 175 -2.36 -78.74 115.52
N GLU A 176 -1.52 -79.00 116.53
CA GLU A 176 -0.92 -77.94 117.36
C GLU A 176 -0.01 -76.99 116.55
N LYS A 177 0.72 -77.51 115.54
CA LYS A 177 1.57 -76.71 114.65
C LYS A 177 0.73 -75.81 113.75
N ASP A 178 -0.38 -76.31 113.22
CA ASP A 178 -1.28 -75.54 112.36
C ASP A 178 -2.16 -74.56 113.15
N TYR A 179 -2.59 -74.91 114.37
CA TYR A 179 -3.23 -73.96 115.28
C TYR A 179 -2.31 -72.77 115.60
N ARG A 180 -0.99 -72.99 115.77
CA ARG A 180 0.01 -71.91 115.92
C ARG A 180 0.24 -71.09 114.65
N ARG A 181 -0.14 -71.59 113.47
CA ARG A 181 -0.06 -70.86 112.19
C ARG A 181 -1.29 -69.97 111.94
N ILE A 182 -2.42 -70.24 112.60
CA ILE A 182 -3.61 -69.36 112.54
C ILE A 182 -3.25 -67.99 113.14
N PRO A 183 -3.39 -66.88 112.38
CA PRO A 183 -3.10 -65.55 112.91
C PRO A 183 -4.01 -65.21 114.10
N LYS A 184 -3.44 -64.58 115.13
CA LYS A 184 -4.22 -64.08 116.27
C LYS A 184 -5.20 -63.01 115.77
N ALA A 185 -6.38 -62.93 116.40
CA ALA A 185 -7.44 -61.99 116.00
C ALA A 185 -6.93 -60.56 115.82
N SER A 186 -6.11 -60.07 116.77
CA SER A 186 -5.47 -58.74 116.70
C SER A 186 -4.62 -58.48 115.46
N ASP A 187 -4.05 -59.52 114.84
CA ASP A 187 -3.18 -59.41 113.66
C ASP A 187 -3.98 -59.60 112.37
N ALA A 188 -5.06 -60.40 112.42
CA ALA A 188 -6.10 -60.40 111.39
C ALA A 188 -6.80 -59.03 111.30
N ASP A 189 -7.17 -58.42 112.43
CA ASP A 189 -7.80 -57.09 112.50
C ASP A 189 -6.87 -55.99 111.95
N LYS A 190 -5.58 -56.02 112.29
CA LYS A 190 -4.57 -55.12 111.69
C LYS A 190 -4.51 -55.29 110.16
N ARG A 191 -4.51 -56.54 109.67
CA ARG A 191 -4.46 -56.84 108.23
C ARG A 191 -5.75 -56.40 107.52
N ILE A 192 -6.92 -56.62 108.12
CA ILE A 192 -8.21 -56.15 107.63
C ILE A 192 -8.26 -54.62 107.60
N LYS A 193 -7.76 -53.94 108.63
CA LYS A 193 -7.67 -52.48 108.64
C LYS A 193 -6.74 -51.97 107.55
N ALA A 194 -5.51 -52.48 107.44
CA ALA A 194 -4.56 -52.08 106.41
C ALA A 194 -5.12 -52.30 104.98
N LEU A 195 -5.85 -53.39 104.75
CA LEU A 195 -6.55 -53.63 103.49
C LEU A 195 -7.72 -52.67 103.24
N ARG A 196 -8.47 -52.27 104.27
CA ARG A 196 -9.53 -51.25 104.16
C ARG A 196 -8.94 -49.87 103.84
N ASP A 197 -7.91 -49.47 104.57
CA ASP A 197 -7.23 -48.19 104.39
C ASP A 197 -6.62 -48.12 102.97
N SER A 198 -5.93 -49.18 102.52
CA SER A 198 -5.39 -49.30 101.16
C SER A 198 -6.48 -49.30 100.07
N CYS A 199 -7.59 -50.02 100.26
CA CYS A 199 -8.73 -49.96 99.34
C CYS A 199 -9.35 -48.57 99.23
N GLU A 200 -9.37 -47.81 100.34
CA GLU A 200 -9.94 -46.47 100.38
C GLU A 200 -8.99 -45.42 99.76
N ASP A 201 -7.67 -45.58 99.88
CA ASP A 201 -6.70 -44.77 99.16
C ASP A 201 -6.69 -45.07 97.65
N LEU A 202 -6.79 -46.34 97.24
CA LEU A 202 -6.99 -46.72 95.84
C LEU A 202 -8.29 -46.15 95.26
N ARG A 203 -9.37 -46.05 96.06
CA ARG A 203 -10.61 -45.39 95.65
C ARG A 203 -10.42 -43.89 95.42
N LYS A 204 -9.71 -43.19 96.32
CA LYS A 204 -9.39 -41.75 96.20
C LYS A 204 -8.53 -41.47 94.97
N GLU A 205 -7.49 -42.28 94.72
CA GLU A 205 -6.73 -42.16 93.48
C GLU A 205 -7.65 -42.42 92.28
N THR A 206 -8.44 -43.49 92.29
CA THR A 206 -9.32 -43.82 91.16
C THR A 206 -10.40 -42.74 90.90
N THR A 207 -10.87 -41.98 91.90
CA THR A 207 -11.73 -40.80 91.67
C THR A 207 -10.93 -39.58 91.18
N GLN A 208 -9.75 -39.32 91.74
CA GLN A 208 -8.87 -38.24 91.27
C GLN A 208 -8.45 -38.45 89.79
N ARG A 209 -7.94 -39.62 89.42
CA ARG A 209 -7.56 -39.96 88.03
C ARG A 209 -8.74 -39.81 87.07
N ARG A 210 -9.96 -40.17 87.49
CA ARG A 210 -11.17 -39.96 86.66
C ARG A 210 -11.49 -38.47 86.45
N LEU A 211 -11.25 -37.62 87.45
CA LEU A 211 -11.37 -36.17 87.31
C LEU A 211 -10.26 -35.58 86.42
N GLU A 212 -9.01 -36.01 86.60
CA GLU A 212 -7.86 -35.63 85.75
C GLU A 212 -8.13 -35.99 84.28
N ILE A 213 -8.55 -37.23 84.00
CA ILE A 213 -8.92 -37.69 82.65
C ILE A 213 -10.08 -36.87 82.06
N LYS A 214 -11.06 -36.47 82.87
CA LYS A 214 -12.14 -35.60 82.39
C LYS A 214 -11.62 -34.21 82.03
N ASN A 215 -10.88 -33.57 82.94
CA ASN A 215 -10.34 -32.22 82.72
C ASN A 215 -9.42 -32.19 81.48
N LEU A 216 -8.56 -33.20 81.30
CA LEU A 216 -7.70 -33.34 80.12
C LEU A 216 -8.49 -33.54 78.82
N LYS A 217 -9.63 -34.25 78.84
CA LYS A 217 -10.52 -34.37 77.67
C LYS A 217 -11.22 -33.06 77.33
N ASP A 218 -11.70 -32.32 78.34
CA ASP A 218 -12.33 -31.02 78.16
C ASP A 218 -11.31 -29.99 77.62
N ASP A 219 -10.08 -29.98 78.15
CA ASP A 219 -8.95 -29.18 77.65
C ASP A 219 -8.56 -29.54 76.21
N LEU A 220 -8.47 -30.84 75.88
CA LEU A 220 -8.17 -31.29 74.50
C LEU A 220 -9.27 -30.87 73.53
N PHE A 221 -10.55 -30.94 73.93
CA PHE A 221 -11.67 -30.47 73.11
C PHE A 221 -11.61 -28.96 72.87
N ILE A 222 -11.30 -28.16 73.91
CA ILE A 222 -11.13 -26.71 73.79
C ILE A 222 -9.94 -26.38 72.86
N ARG A 223 -8.79 -27.05 73.03
CA ARG A 223 -7.61 -26.87 72.17
C ARG A 223 -7.90 -27.25 70.72
N HIS A 224 -8.55 -28.39 70.48
CA HIS A 224 -8.95 -28.83 69.14
C HIS A 224 -9.88 -27.80 68.49
N LYS A 225 -10.94 -27.36 69.20
CA LYS A 225 -11.89 -26.34 68.72
C LYS A 225 -11.22 -24.99 68.42
N ARG A 226 -10.13 -24.64 69.12
CA ARG A 226 -9.31 -23.46 68.84
C ARG A 226 -8.46 -23.67 67.58
N LEU A 227 -7.79 -24.81 67.46
CA LEU A 227 -7.00 -25.20 66.29
C LEU A 227 -7.85 -25.21 65.00
N THR A 228 -9.11 -25.67 65.04
CA THR A 228 -10.02 -25.63 63.88
C THR A 228 -10.40 -24.20 63.45
N LYS A 229 -10.34 -23.22 64.36
CA LYS A 229 -10.51 -21.80 64.00
C LYS A 229 -9.23 -21.23 63.40
N GLU A 230 -8.11 -21.42 64.10
CA GLU A 230 -6.77 -21.01 63.66
C GLU A 230 -6.47 -21.52 62.23
N HIS A 231 -6.90 -22.75 61.91
CA HIS A 231 -6.77 -23.32 60.57
C HIS A 231 -7.61 -22.60 59.50
N LYS A 232 -8.86 -22.27 59.80
CA LYS A 232 -9.75 -21.53 58.87
C LYS A 232 -9.32 -20.08 58.66
N GLU A 233 -8.85 -19.45 59.73
CA GLU A 233 -8.26 -18.11 59.68
C GLU A 233 -6.97 -18.12 58.81
N LEU A 234 -6.18 -19.20 58.88
CA LEU A 234 -5.03 -19.42 58.01
C LEU A 234 -5.41 -19.72 56.54
N GLU A 235 -6.42 -20.54 56.28
CA GLU A 235 -6.98 -20.78 54.94
C GLU A 235 -7.45 -19.46 54.29
N GLU A 236 -8.18 -18.63 55.03
CA GLU A 236 -8.58 -17.29 54.57
C GLU A 236 -7.39 -16.37 54.27
N LEU A 237 -6.33 -16.41 55.09
CA LEU A 237 -5.11 -15.64 54.87
C LEU A 237 -4.36 -16.11 53.62
N PHE A 238 -4.29 -17.42 53.36
CA PHE A 238 -3.74 -17.93 52.11
C PHE A 238 -4.55 -17.49 50.89
N ARG A 239 -5.89 -17.54 50.94
CA ARG A 239 -6.74 -17.07 49.84
C ARG A 239 -6.53 -15.58 49.54
N LYS A 240 -6.46 -14.75 50.59
CA LYS A 240 -6.14 -13.31 50.48
C LYS A 240 -4.72 -13.08 49.93
N GLN A 241 -3.76 -13.93 50.28
CA GLN A 241 -2.40 -13.87 49.72
C GLN A 241 -2.38 -14.20 48.22
N GLU A 242 -3.23 -15.12 47.76
CA GLU A 242 -3.36 -15.48 46.34
C GLU A 242 -4.05 -14.38 45.54
N GLU A 243 -5.17 -13.83 46.04
CA GLU A 243 -5.85 -12.65 45.49
C GLU A 243 -4.89 -11.46 45.29
N LEU A 244 -4.01 -11.20 46.27
CA LEU A 244 -2.98 -10.14 46.22
C LEU A 244 -1.81 -10.46 45.28
N LYS A 245 -1.41 -11.73 45.10
CA LYS A 245 -0.40 -12.12 44.11
C LYS A 245 -0.91 -11.87 42.69
N ASP A 246 -2.16 -12.27 42.42
CA ASP A 246 -2.82 -12.02 41.14
C ASP A 246 -2.97 -10.52 40.86
N GLU A 247 -3.31 -9.71 41.86
CA GLU A 247 -3.34 -8.26 41.72
C GLU A 247 -1.97 -7.66 41.44
N LEU A 248 -0.93 -8.11 42.14
CA LEU A 248 0.45 -7.68 41.89
C LEU A 248 0.90 -8.00 40.46
N VAL A 249 0.57 -9.18 39.93
CA VAL A 249 0.86 -9.56 38.54
C VAL A 249 0.10 -8.67 37.55
N ARG A 250 -1.19 -8.39 37.79
CA ARG A 250 -1.98 -7.43 36.99
C ARG A 250 -1.34 -6.03 37.00
N LEU A 251 -0.92 -5.54 38.16
CA LEU A 251 -0.28 -4.23 38.31
C LEU A 251 1.09 -4.17 37.62
N GLN A 252 1.90 -5.23 37.69
CA GLN A 252 3.20 -5.32 37.00
C GLN A 252 3.09 -5.29 35.47
N ALA A 253 1.96 -5.72 34.90
CA ALA A 253 1.72 -5.62 33.47
C ALA A 253 1.46 -4.17 33.00
N ILE A 254 0.99 -3.27 33.87
CA ILE A 254 0.61 -1.90 33.50
C ILE A 254 1.81 -1.07 33.02
N PRO A 255 2.97 -0.99 33.74
CA PRO A 255 4.16 -0.31 33.24
C PRO A 255 4.66 -0.83 31.88
N ILE A 256 4.57 -2.14 31.63
CA ILE A 256 4.99 -2.76 30.37
C ILE A 256 4.09 -2.30 29.21
N GLN A 257 2.78 -2.20 29.45
CA GLN A 257 1.84 -1.70 28.45
C GLN A 257 2.00 -0.18 28.22
N LEU A 258 2.12 0.60 29.30
CA LEU A 258 2.37 2.04 29.23
C LEU A 258 3.67 2.35 28.48
N GLY A 259 4.74 1.57 28.68
CA GLY A 259 5.99 1.71 27.92
C GLY A 259 5.78 1.53 26.42
N LYS A 260 5.08 0.46 26.01
CA LYS A 260 4.75 0.21 24.59
C LYS A 260 3.91 1.31 23.96
N ASP A 261 2.96 1.89 24.71
CA ASP A 261 2.09 2.95 24.19
C ASP A 261 2.80 4.32 24.20
N MET A 262 3.65 4.59 25.19
CA MET A 262 4.53 5.75 25.21
C MET A 262 5.52 5.71 24.03
N GLU A 263 6.10 4.56 23.69
CA GLU A 263 6.90 4.40 22.47
C GLU A 263 6.11 4.74 21.19
N LYS A 264 4.88 4.22 21.05
CA LYS A 264 4.02 4.53 19.89
C LYS A 264 3.74 6.03 19.78
N ILE A 265 3.49 6.69 20.92
CA ILE A 265 3.28 8.15 20.98
C ILE A 265 4.57 8.89 20.63
N SER A 266 5.73 8.50 21.17
CA SER A 266 7.02 9.12 20.87
C SER A 266 7.40 9.03 19.39
N ARG A 267 7.20 7.86 18.75
CA ARG A 267 7.42 7.70 17.30
C ARG A 267 6.49 8.62 16.49
N ARG A 268 5.20 8.67 16.84
CA ARG A 268 4.22 9.58 16.21
C ARG A 268 4.59 11.06 16.40
N MET A 269 5.06 11.46 17.59
CA MET A 269 5.53 12.83 17.83
C MET A 269 6.74 13.18 16.95
N GLN A 270 7.73 12.28 16.83
CA GLN A 270 8.88 12.51 15.96
C GLN A 270 8.48 12.68 14.50
N ASP A 271 7.54 11.88 13.98
CA ASP A 271 7.07 12.00 12.60
C ASP A 271 6.20 13.24 12.36
N ILE A 272 5.45 13.70 13.38
CA ILE A 272 4.73 14.97 13.35
C ILE A 272 5.71 16.15 13.38
N GLU A 273 6.76 16.12 14.22
CA GLU A 273 7.74 17.20 14.29
C GLU A 273 8.56 17.31 13.00
N LYS A 274 8.96 16.18 12.39
CA LYS A 274 9.59 16.18 11.04
C LYS A 274 8.69 16.86 10.00
N LYS A 275 7.40 16.51 9.95
CA LYS A 275 6.43 17.14 9.04
C LYS A 275 6.24 18.63 9.34
N LYS A 276 6.23 19.02 10.61
CA LYS A 276 6.16 20.42 11.08
C LYS A 276 7.42 21.22 10.79
N ILE A 277 8.59 20.59 10.65
CA ILE A 277 9.81 21.24 10.15
C ILE A 277 9.69 21.44 8.64
N ALA A 278 9.40 20.39 7.86
CA ALA A 278 9.23 20.49 6.41
C ALA A 278 8.18 21.51 5.98
N LEU A 279 7.02 21.56 6.66
CA LEU A 279 5.98 22.56 6.41
C LEU A 279 6.38 24.01 6.78
N ARG A 280 7.36 24.21 7.67
CA ARG A 280 7.94 25.55 7.91
C ARG A 280 8.91 25.92 6.79
N GLU A 281 9.69 24.96 6.30
CA GLU A 281 10.64 25.16 5.21
C GLU A 281 9.88 25.54 3.92
N GLU A 282 8.84 24.77 3.56
CA GLU A 282 7.90 25.08 2.47
C GLU A 282 7.22 26.45 2.65
N ALA A 283 6.71 26.76 3.85
CA ALA A 283 6.11 28.06 4.13
C ALA A 283 7.11 29.23 4.02
N GLN A 284 8.38 29.02 4.38
CA GLN A 284 9.43 30.03 4.23
C GLN A 284 9.81 30.24 2.76
N GLU A 285 9.90 29.18 1.97
CA GLU A 285 10.09 29.25 0.51
C GLU A 285 8.92 29.99 -0.17
N LEU A 286 7.67 29.73 0.23
CA LEU A 286 6.49 30.45 -0.25
C LEU A 286 6.50 31.93 0.15
N VAL A 287 6.97 32.27 1.36
CA VAL A 287 7.15 33.66 1.80
C VAL A 287 8.24 34.38 0.98
N ASP A 288 9.37 33.72 0.71
CA ASP A 288 10.49 34.36 0.00
C ASP A 288 10.31 34.36 -1.53
N THR A 289 9.50 33.46 -2.08
CA THR A 289 9.01 33.57 -3.47
C THR A 289 7.95 34.66 -3.61
N SER A 290 7.03 34.79 -2.65
CA SER A 290 6.06 35.89 -2.61
C SER A 290 6.74 37.27 -2.62
N LYS A 291 7.72 37.50 -1.74
CA LYS A 291 8.52 38.75 -1.75
C LYS A 291 9.18 39.03 -3.10
N LYS A 292 9.75 38.01 -3.76
CA LYS A 292 10.39 38.14 -5.09
C LYS A 292 9.39 38.41 -6.21
N LEU A 293 8.12 38.06 -6.05
CA LEU A 293 7.04 38.43 -6.96
C LEU A 293 6.52 39.84 -6.66
N GLU A 294 6.46 40.22 -5.38
CA GLU A 294 6.07 41.55 -4.93
C GLU A 294 7.05 42.63 -5.41
N THR A 295 8.37 42.42 -5.27
CA THR A 295 9.38 43.36 -5.80
C THR A 295 9.27 43.48 -7.32
N LYS A 296 9.17 42.37 -8.05
CA LYS A 296 8.95 42.37 -9.52
C LYS A 296 7.67 43.09 -9.93
N CYS A 297 6.60 42.97 -9.14
CA CYS A 297 5.35 43.68 -9.37
C CYS A 297 5.54 45.19 -9.20
N THR A 298 6.28 45.63 -8.18
CA THR A 298 6.62 47.06 -8.02
C THR A 298 7.52 47.58 -9.14
N GLU A 299 8.56 46.83 -9.55
CA GLU A 299 9.44 47.14 -10.67
C GLU A 299 8.64 47.32 -11.98
N THR A 300 7.83 46.32 -12.34
CA THR A 300 6.96 46.35 -13.54
C THR A 300 5.93 47.49 -13.48
N THR A 301 5.47 47.87 -12.29
CA THR A 301 4.53 49.00 -12.12
C THR A 301 5.23 50.34 -12.35
N MET A 302 6.47 50.51 -11.90
CA MET A 302 7.28 51.69 -12.20
C MET A 302 7.60 51.81 -13.69
N GLU A 303 8.02 50.71 -14.34
CA GLU A 303 8.25 50.67 -15.80
C GLU A 303 6.99 51.04 -16.60
N LYS A 304 5.81 50.57 -16.14
CA LYS A 304 4.52 50.94 -16.72
C LYS A 304 4.20 52.42 -16.54
N GLU A 305 4.49 53.01 -15.37
CA GLU A 305 4.28 54.45 -15.16
C GLU A 305 5.21 55.30 -16.04
N ASP A 306 6.49 54.93 -16.17
CA ASP A 306 7.45 55.68 -16.98
C ASP A 306 7.17 55.56 -18.48
N THR A 307 6.73 54.38 -18.95
CA THR A 307 6.25 54.23 -20.34
C THR A 307 4.94 54.98 -20.62
N ILE A 308 4.04 55.12 -19.63
CA ILE A 308 2.88 56.02 -19.74
C ILE A 308 3.33 57.49 -19.90
N LYS A 309 4.24 57.97 -19.03
CA LYS A 309 4.80 59.34 -19.10
C LYS A 309 5.45 59.61 -20.47
N GLU A 310 6.20 58.65 -21.01
CA GLU A 310 6.84 58.77 -22.31
C GLU A 310 5.81 58.83 -23.47
N VAL A 311 4.76 58.01 -23.41
CA VAL A 311 3.66 58.01 -24.39
C VAL A 311 2.86 59.30 -24.35
N GLU A 312 2.60 59.85 -23.16
CA GLU A 312 1.92 61.15 -22.99
C GLU A 312 2.77 62.31 -23.52
N GLY A 313 4.08 62.32 -23.23
CA GLY A 313 5.02 63.29 -23.81
C GLY A 313 5.08 63.22 -25.34
N LYS A 314 5.12 62.01 -25.91
CA LYS A 314 5.08 61.80 -27.38
C LYS A 314 3.76 62.28 -28.00
N LYS A 315 2.62 62.05 -27.34
CA LYS A 315 1.30 62.56 -27.78
C LYS A 315 1.27 64.10 -27.79
N ALA A 316 1.71 64.74 -26.71
CA ALA A 316 1.73 66.20 -26.60
C ALA A 316 2.66 66.84 -27.66
N LEU A 317 3.81 66.23 -27.94
CA LEU A 317 4.71 66.67 -29.00
C LEU A 317 4.07 66.53 -30.40
N LEU A 318 3.40 65.40 -30.66
CA LEU A 318 2.71 65.16 -31.94
C LEU A 318 1.57 66.16 -32.15
N GLU A 319 0.75 66.43 -31.12
CA GLU A 319 -0.31 67.44 -31.19
C GLU A 319 0.27 68.84 -31.45
N SER A 320 1.41 69.18 -30.84
CA SER A 320 2.13 70.43 -31.14
C SER A 320 2.56 70.50 -32.62
N LYS A 321 3.07 69.40 -33.18
CA LYS A 321 3.48 69.37 -34.59
C LYS A 321 2.31 69.38 -35.57
N GLU A 322 1.18 68.78 -35.20
CA GLU A 322 -0.06 68.89 -35.98
C GLU A 322 -0.58 70.34 -36.00
N ARG A 323 -0.57 71.04 -34.85
CA ARG A 323 -0.92 72.47 -34.77
C ARG A 323 0.04 73.33 -35.61
N GLU A 324 1.36 73.10 -35.52
CA GLU A 324 2.36 73.79 -36.36
C GLU A 324 2.09 73.58 -37.87
N PHE A 325 1.89 72.33 -38.30
CA PHE A 325 1.63 71.97 -39.70
C PHE A 325 0.34 72.61 -40.22
N ASN A 326 -0.74 72.55 -39.45
CA ASN A 326 -2.02 73.19 -39.79
C ASN A 326 -1.91 74.72 -39.88
N THR A 327 -1.03 75.36 -39.10
CA THR A 327 -0.72 76.79 -39.24
C THR A 327 0.10 77.07 -40.50
N GLN A 328 1.13 76.27 -40.81
CA GLN A 328 1.93 76.42 -42.03
C GLN A 328 1.09 76.22 -43.30
N THR A 329 0.16 75.27 -43.29
CA THR A 329 -0.76 75.00 -44.41
C THR A 329 -1.60 76.23 -44.75
N LYS A 330 -2.24 76.86 -43.74
CA LYS A 330 -3.02 78.11 -43.92
C LYS A 330 -2.18 79.27 -44.46
N VAL A 331 -0.93 79.40 -44.00
CA VAL A 331 0.00 80.42 -44.52
C VAL A 331 0.39 80.13 -45.97
N HIS A 332 0.56 78.87 -46.35
CA HIS A 332 0.82 78.49 -47.74
C HIS A 332 -0.38 78.76 -48.67
N GLU A 333 -1.60 78.45 -48.22
CA GLU A 333 -2.85 78.76 -48.95
C GLU A 333 -3.01 80.27 -49.17
N MET A 334 -2.85 81.07 -48.12
CA MET A 334 -2.88 82.54 -48.20
C MET A 334 -1.79 83.10 -49.13
N ASN A 335 -0.57 82.55 -49.10
CA ASN A 335 0.52 82.96 -49.99
C ASN A 335 0.21 82.63 -51.46
N LYS A 336 -0.46 81.51 -51.73
CA LYS A 336 -0.91 81.11 -53.07
C LYS A 336 -2.03 82.01 -53.60
N GLU A 337 -2.93 82.49 -52.73
CA GLU A 337 -3.95 83.50 -53.07
C GLU A 337 -3.31 84.87 -53.36
N ASN A 338 -2.32 85.27 -52.56
CA ASN A 338 -1.52 86.48 -52.80
C ASN A 338 -0.76 86.41 -54.15
N GLU A 339 -0.14 85.26 -54.48
CA GLU A 339 0.53 85.06 -55.77
C GLU A 339 -0.46 85.15 -56.95
N GLY A 340 -1.62 84.49 -56.85
CA GLY A 340 -2.67 84.58 -57.86
C GLY A 340 -3.18 86.02 -58.07
N THR A 341 -3.27 86.79 -56.99
CA THR A 341 -3.64 88.21 -57.02
C THR A 341 -2.56 89.04 -57.75
N ALA A 342 -1.29 88.88 -57.39
CA ALA A 342 -0.18 89.58 -58.04
C ALA A 342 -0.03 89.23 -59.54
N ILE A 343 -0.33 87.99 -59.93
CA ILE A 343 -0.38 87.57 -61.35
C ILE A 343 -1.53 88.28 -62.09
N SER A 344 -2.69 88.40 -61.46
CA SER A 344 -3.84 89.14 -62.01
C SER A 344 -3.52 90.63 -62.20
N GLU A 345 -2.96 91.28 -61.19
CA GLU A 345 -2.52 92.68 -61.26
C GLU A 345 -1.48 92.91 -62.36
N ARG A 346 -0.48 92.02 -62.48
CA ARG A 346 0.50 92.08 -63.58
C ARG A 346 -0.18 92.02 -64.95
N GLY A 347 -1.16 91.12 -65.12
CA GLY A 347 -1.94 91.01 -66.36
C GLY A 347 -2.72 92.28 -66.70
N GLN A 348 -3.31 92.93 -65.69
CA GLN A 348 -4.00 94.23 -65.86
C GLN A 348 -3.02 95.35 -66.25
N LEU A 349 -1.85 95.41 -65.61
CA LEU A 349 -0.80 96.38 -65.93
C LEU A 349 -0.22 96.17 -67.34
N GLU A 350 0.02 94.93 -67.76
CA GLU A 350 0.43 94.60 -69.14
C GLU A 350 -0.61 95.06 -70.18
N MET A 351 -1.90 94.82 -69.93
CA MET A 351 -2.97 95.26 -70.82
C MET A 351 -3.10 96.80 -70.86
N SER A 352 -2.94 97.46 -69.72
CA SER A 352 -2.89 98.93 -69.65
C SER A 352 -1.70 99.49 -70.43
N PHE A 353 -0.50 98.91 -70.27
CA PHE A 353 0.69 99.29 -71.03
C PHE A 353 0.53 99.10 -72.54
N ARG A 354 -0.06 97.97 -72.98
CA ARG A 354 -0.39 97.74 -74.41
C ARG A 354 -1.35 98.81 -74.93
N ASN A 355 -2.37 99.20 -74.15
CA ASN A 355 -3.31 100.27 -74.52
C ASN A 355 -2.62 101.64 -74.63
N VAL A 356 -1.74 102.00 -73.70
CA VAL A 356 -0.96 103.25 -73.76
C VAL A 356 0.00 103.25 -74.95
N SER A 357 0.64 102.12 -75.26
CA SER A 357 1.51 101.97 -76.43
C SER A 357 0.73 102.14 -77.74
N ASN A 358 -0.45 101.52 -77.85
CA ASN A 358 -1.36 101.70 -78.99
C ASN A 358 -1.86 103.15 -79.12
N LEU A 359 -2.09 103.85 -78.00
CA LEU A 359 -2.45 105.28 -78.02
C LEU A 359 -1.29 106.15 -78.51
N LYS A 360 -0.06 105.89 -78.03
CA LYS A 360 1.17 106.55 -78.49
C LYS A 360 1.36 106.38 -79.99
N GLN A 361 1.15 105.19 -80.54
CA GLN A 361 1.24 104.93 -81.97
C GLN A 361 0.21 105.76 -82.76
N LYS A 362 -1.07 105.72 -82.37
CA LYS A 362 -2.13 106.54 -83.00
C LYS A 362 -1.85 108.04 -82.95
N LEU A 363 -1.28 108.54 -81.85
CA LEU A 363 -0.86 109.94 -81.71
C LEU A 363 0.32 110.28 -82.62
N HIS A 364 1.32 109.39 -82.73
CA HIS A 364 2.44 109.55 -83.65
C HIS A 364 1.99 109.58 -85.12
N ASP A 365 1.05 108.71 -85.50
CA ASP A 365 0.52 108.65 -86.86
C ASP A 365 -0.34 109.88 -87.20
N ASN A 366 -1.14 110.37 -86.25
CA ASN A 366 -1.86 111.64 -86.39
C ASN A 366 -0.90 112.84 -86.50
N LEU A 367 0.14 112.93 -85.66
CA LEU A 367 1.15 113.99 -85.76
C LEU A 367 1.91 113.93 -87.11
N SER A 368 2.26 112.73 -87.55
CA SER A 368 2.88 112.49 -88.86
C SER A 368 1.98 112.92 -90.03
N ARG A 369 0.67 112.73 -89.90
CA ARG A 369 -0.32 113.23 -90.87
C ARG A 369 -0.43 114.76 -90.84
N MET A 370 -0.61 115.36 -89.66
CA MET A 370 -0.70 116.82 -89.48
C MET A 370 0.55 117.54 -90.00
N GLN A 371 1.74 116.95 -89.82
CA GLN A 371 2.99 117.46 -90.37
C GLN A 371 2.99 117.46 -91.92
N ARG A 372 2.50 116.41 -92.58
CA ARG A 372 2.36 116.35 -94.05
C ARG A 372 1.34 117.36 -94.58
N GLU A 373 0.22 117.54 -93.87
CA GLU A 373 -0.80 118.53 -94.21
C GLU A 373 -0.22 119.95 -94.09
N LYS A 374 0.42 120.28 -92.95
CA LYS A 374 1.20 121.52 -92.77
C LYS A 374 2.25 121.75 -93.87
N GLU A 375 2.98 120.73 -94.29
CA GLU A 375 3.96 120.86 -95.38
C GLU A 375 3.32 121.05 -96.76
N LYS A 376 2.12 120.51 -97.01
CA LYS A 376 1.33 120.78 -98.22
C LYS A 376 0.85 122.23 -98.23
N ASP A 377 0.37 122.71 -97.08
CA ASP A 377 -0.12 124.08 -96.93
C ASP A 377 1.04 125.09 -97.01
N LEU A 378 2.19 124.81 -96.39
CA LEU A 378 3.40 125.63 -96.52
C LEU A 378 3.92 125.69 -97.97
N ARG A 379 3.86 124.58 -98.72
CA ARG A 379 4.18 124.58 -100.17
C ARG A 379 3.17 125.37 -100.99
N THR A 380 1.91 125.43 -100.56
CA THR A 380 0.85 126.22 -101.21
C THR A 380 1.00 127.71 -100.89
N PHE A 381 1.29 128.05 -99.64
CA PHE A 381 1.63 129.40 -99.19
C PHE A 381 2.83 129.96 -99.96
N LYS A 382 3.93 129.22 -100.08
CA LYS A 382 5.11 129.65 -100.84
C LYS A 382 4.84 129.88 -102.34
N LYS A 383 3.85 129.19 -102.93
CA LYS A 383 3.38 129.49 -104.30
C LYS A 383 2.61 130.81 -104.36
N MET A 384 1.70 131.06 -103.42
CA MET A 384 0.97 132.33 -103.32
C MET A 384 1.89 133.51 -103.03
N GLU A 385 2.88 133.32 -102.15
CA GLU A 385 3.93 134.30 -101.81
C GLU A 385 4.78 134.66 -103.04
N MET A 386 5.18 133.68 -103.85
CA MET A 386 5.89 133.92 -105.11
C MET A 386 5.00 134.65 -106.13
N GLN A 387 3.71 134.29 -106.25
CA GLN A 387 2.77 134.99 -107.14
C GLN A 387 2.54 136.44 -106.70
N LEU A 388 2.43 136.69 -105.39
CA LEU A 388 2.35 138.04 -104.83
C LEU A 388 3.60 138.86 -105.15
N LYS A 389 4.80 138.27 -105.02
CA LYS A 389 6.06 138.94 -105.35
C LYS A 389 6.14 139.31 -106.84
N ILE A 390 5.74 138.41 -107.74
CA ILE A 390 5.66 138.68 -109.19
C ILE A 390 4.68 139.83 -109.48
N ALA A 391 3.53 139.88 -108.79
CA ALA A 391 2.56 140.97 -108.92
C ALA A 391 3.12 142.31 -108.40
N GLN A 392 3.89 142.30 -107.30
CA GLN A 392 4.58 143.48 -106.77
C GLN A 392 5.68 143.99 -107.71
N GLU A 393 6.50 143.10 -108.28
CA GLU A 393 7.53 143.46 -109.26
C GLU A 393 6.92 144.04 -110.55
N SER A 394 5.78 143.50 -111.00
CA SER A 394 4.99 144.06 -112.09
C SER A 394 4.45 145.47 -111.78
N LEU A 395 3.89 145.67 -110.57
CA LEU A 395 3.41 146.99 -110.12
C LEU A 395 4.53 148.04 -110.10
N ILE A 396 5.72 147.67 -109.61
CA ILE A 396 6.90 148.54 -109.59
C ILE A 396 7.33 148.93 -111.02
N GLN A 397 7.29 148.01 -111.99
CA GLN A 397 7.57 148.36 -113.40
C GLN A 397 6.55 149.36 -113.97
N VAL A 398 5.27 149.23 -113.63
CA VAL A 398 4.21 150.18 -114.06
C VAL A 398 4.43 151.55 -113.43
N GLN A 399 4.73 151.62 -112.13
CA GLN A 399 5.05 152.86 -111.43
C GLN A 399 6.30 153.55 -112.02
N ALA A 400 7.38 152.79 -112.27
CA ALA A 400 8.63 153.29 -112.86
C ALA A 400 8.52 153.65 -114.36
N ARG A 401 7.42 153.29 -115.03
CA ARG A 401 7.03 153.83 -116.34
C ARG A 401 6.26 155.15 -116.18
N HIS A 402 5.29 155.18 -115.25
CA HIS A 402 4.48 156.36 -114.97
C HIS A 402 5.33 157.56 -114.52
N GLU A 403 6.29 157.38 -113.60
CA GLU A 403 7.13 158.49 -113.14
C GLU A 403 8.05 159.06 -114.24
N ARG A 404 8.53 158.20 -115.15
CA ARG A 404 9.33 158.62 -116.30
C ARG A 404 8.53 159.51 -117.24
N MET A 405 7.32 159.06 -117.58
CA MET A 405 6.36 159.78 -118.42
C MET A 405 5.92 161.11 -117.78
N ARG A 406 5.85 161.20 -116.45
CA ARG A 406 5.61 162.47 -115.74
C ARG A 406 6.79 163.44 -115.90
N LEU A 407 8.03 162.95 -115.72
CA LEU A 407 9.23 163.80 -115.81
C LEU A 407 9.51 164.31 -117.24
N GLU A 408 9.07 163.59 -118.27
CA GLU A 408 9.13 164.04 -119.67
C GLU A 408 8.15 165.19 -119.98
N ILE A 409 7.11 165.38 -119.16
CA ILE A 409 6.09 166.44 -119.34
C ILE A 409 6.54 167.78 -118.71
N ASP A 410 7.26 167.73 -117.59
CA ASP A 410 7.63 168.93 -116.81
C ASP A 410 8.79 169.75 -117.42
N SER A 411 9.40 169.30 -118.52
CA SER A 411 10.65 169.88 -119.07
C SER A 411 10.52 170.67 -120.38
N VAL A 412 9.35 171.25 -120.70
CA VAL A 412 9.11 171.99 -121.96
C VAL A 412 8.79 173.49 -121.69
N PRO A 413 9.43 174.46 -122.38
CA PRO A 413 9.15 175.90 -122.22
C PRO A 413 7.76 176.35 -122.71
N LYS A 414 7.36 177.55 -122.29
CA LYS A 414 6.10 178.22 -122.70
C LYS A 414 6.37 179.19 -123.85
N GLU A 415 5.59 179.12 -124.94
CA GLU A 415 5.43 180.25 -125.86
C GLU A 415 4.09 180.24 -126.62
N ASP A 416 3.78 181.40 -127.18
CA ASP A 416 2.56 181.94 -127.80
C ASP A 416 1.48 181.06 -128.46
N GLY A 417 0.24 181.52 -128.25
CA GLY A 417 -0.67 181.99 -129.31
C GLY A 417 -1.16 180.97 -130.34
N ALA A 418 -0.26 180.46 -131.19
CA ALA A 418 -0.56 179.61 -132.34
C ALA A 418 -1.39 178.37 -131.96
N ILE A 419 -1.16 177.79 -130.77
CA ILE A 419 -1.86 176.59 -130.29
C ILE A 419 -3.37 176.83 -130.15
N LEU A 420 -3.83 178.05 -129.84
CA LEU A 420 -5.25 178.34 -129.59
C LEU A 420 -6.04 178.52 -130.89
N GLU A 421 -5.43 179.13 -131.91
CA GLU A 421 -5.92 179.10 -133.29
C GLU A 421 -5.87 177.67 -133.84
N ARG A 422 -4.74 176.98 -133.70
CA ARG A 422 -4.57 175.58 -134.16
C ARG A 422 -5.57 174.63 -133.51
N ARG A 423 -6.04 174.90 -132.28
CA ARG A 423 -7.11 174.12 -131.65
C ARG A 423 -8.48 174.38 -132.28
N ARG A 424 -8.78 175.60 -132.74
CA ARG A 424 -9.99 175.87 -133.56
C ARG A 424 -9.89 175.25 -134.95
N GLU A 425 -8.70 175.26 -135.55
CA GLU A 425 -8.44 174.58 -136.82
C GLU A 425 -8.61 173.07 -136.69
N LEU A 426 -7.92 172.43 -135.74
CA LEU A 426 -8.05 171.00 -135.45
C LEU A 426 -9.49 170.59 -135.09
N GLN A 427 -10.27 171.47 -134.45
CA GLN A 427 -11.68 171.19 -134.15
C GLN A 427 -12.57 171.29 -135.41
N ARG A 428 -12.21 172.15 -136.38
CA ARG A 428 -12.75 172.10 -137.76
C ARG A 428 -12.26 170.86 -138.51
N GLU A 429 -10.98 170.50 -138.41
CA GLU A 429 -10.40 169.31 -139.04
C GLU A 429 -11.00 168.02 -138.48
N VAL A 430 -11.43 167.96 -137.21
CA VAL A 430 -12.17 166.81 -136.64
C VAL A 430 -13.61 166.76 -137.16
N GLU A 431 -14.25 167.90 -137.42
CA GLU A 431 -15.56 167.93 -138.10
C GLU A 431 -15.46 167.60 -139.59
N ILE A 432 -14.38 168.01 -140.26
CA ILE A 432 -14.06 167.64 -141.64
C ILE A 432 -13.67 166.17 -141.70
N ALA A 433 -12.84 165.66 -140.79
CA ALA A 433 -12.47 164.24 -140.72
C ALA A 433 -13.69 163.34 -140.41
N LYS A 434 -14.67 163.81 -139.62
CA LYS A 434 -15.94 163.10 -139.47
C LYS A 434 -16.75 163.07 -140.77
N ARG A 435 -16.81 164.17 -141.53
CA ARG A 435 -17.43 164.20 -142.87
C ARG A 435 -16.67 163.32 -143.87
N ASN A 436 -15.34 163.38 -143.86
CA ASN A 436 -14.46 162.59 -144.71
C ASN A 436 -14.55 161.10 -144.37
N LEU A 437 -14.67 160.70 -143.10
CA LEU A 437 -14.90 159.30 -142.72
C LEU A 437 -16.28 158.78 -143.17
N THR A 438 -17.30 159.64 -143.24
CA THR A 438 -18.58 159.29 -143.89
C THR A 438 -18.50 159.28 -145.43
N GLN A 439 -17.64 160.10 -146.02
CA GLN A 439 -17.39 160.13 -147.47
C GLN A 439 -16.50 158.95 -147.93
N GLU A 440 -15.52 158.56 -147.11
CA GLU A 440 -14.65 157.41 -147.30
C GLU A 440 -15.45 156.12 -147.18
N LYS A 441 -16.38 156.01 -146.23
CA LYS A 441 -17.36 154.92 -146.22
C LYS A 441 -18.20 154.85 -147.50
N ALA A 442 -18.58 156.00 -148.06
CA ALA A 442 -19.27 156.04 -149.35
C ALA A 442 -18.36 155.70 -150.54
N SER A 443 -17.04 155.93 -150.46
CA SER A 443 -16.09 155.44 -151.46
C SER A 443 -15.79 153.95 -151.31
N THR A 444 -15.71 153.41 -150.09
CA THR A 444 -15.63 151.95 -149.87
C THR A 444 -16.91 151.25 -150.37
N GLU A 445 -18.10 151.86 -150.20
CA GLU A 445 -19.30 151.38 -150.88
C GLU A 445 -19.18 151.41 -152.42
N SER A 446 -18.47 152.39 -153.01
CA SER A 446 -18.24 152.43 -154.45
C SER A 446 -17.20 151.40 -154.92
N GLU A 447 -16.21 151.07 -154.11
CA GLU A 447 -15.26 149.99 -154.34
C GLU A 447 -15.93 148.61 -154.21
N VAL A 448 -16.85 148.45 -153.26
CA VAL A 448 -17.71 147.25 -153.15
C VAL A 448 -18.57 147.10 -154.40
N ARG A 449 -19.19 148.17 -154.92
CA ARG A 449 -19.94 148.10 -156.20
C ARG A 449 -19.07 147.77 -157.41
N LEU A 450 -17.81 148.18 -157.43
CA LEU A 450 -16.84 147.75 -158.45
C LEU A 450 -16.49 146.25 -158.33
N LEU A 451 -16.41 145.73 -157.10
CA LEU A 451 -16.26 144.30 -156.84
C LEU A 451 -17.49 143.49 -157.26
N GLU A 452 -18.70 143.99 -156.95
CA GLU A 452 -19.98 143.42 -157.41
C GLU A 452 -20.07 143.45 -158.96
N GLN A 453 -19.57 144.49 -159.61
CA GLN A 453 -19.51 144.57 -161.07
C GLN A 453 -18.56 143.52 -161.67
N CYS A 454 -17.39 143.28 -161.06
CA CYS A 454 -16.48 142.21 -161.50
C CYS A 454 -17.14 140.82 -161.38
N ILE A 455 -17.92 140.58 -160.33
CA ILE A 455 -18.68 139.33 -160.14
C ILE A 455 -19.78 139.20 -161.20
N ALA A 456 -20.49 140.28 -161.54
CA ALA A 456 -21.51 140.27 -162.59
C ALA A 456 -20.92 140.02 -164.00
N GLU A 457 -19.69 140.48 -164.26
CA GLU A 457 -18.96 140.15 -165.49
C GLU A 457 -18.52 138.66 -165.53
N GLU A 458 -18.15 138.07 -164.38
CA GLU A 458 -17.88 136.62 -164.27
C GLU A 458 -19.14 135.77 -164.45
N GLU A 459 -20.27 136.14 -163.83
CA GLU A 459 -21.57 135.50 -164.03
C GLU A 459 -22.04 135.56 -165.49
N GLN A 460 -21.78 136.66 -166.20
CA GLN A 460 -22.10 136.79 -167.63
C GLN A 460 -21.30 135.81 -168.50
N VAL A 461 -20.02 135.55 -168.16
CA VAL A 461 -19.18 134.55 -168.85
C VAL A 461 -19.64 133.13 -168.55
N VAL A 462 -20.07 132.84 -167.31
CA VAL A 462 -20.67 131.54 -166.94
C VAL A 462 -21.99 131.32 -167.68
N GLY A 463 -22.88 132.32 -167.73
CA GLY A 463 -24.14 132.23 -168.48
C GLY A 463 -23.92 132.00 -169.97
N ALA A 464 -22.88 132.58 -170.56
CA ALA A 464 -22.48 132.29 -171.94
C ALA A 464 -22.00 130.83 -172.13
N GLN A 465 -21.27 130.28 -171.15
CA GLN A 465 -20.87 128.86 -171.17
C GLN A 465 -22.08 127.93 -171.11
N GLU A 466 -23.05 128.20 -170.24
CA GLU A 466 -24.27 127.40 -170.12
C GLU A 466 -25.15 127.50 -171.37
N HIS A 467 -25.27 128.70 -171.96
CA HIS A 467 -26.02 128.91 -173.20
C HIS A 467 -25.51 128.01 -174.35
N TYR A 468 -24.20 127.96 -174.61
CA TYR A 468 -23.64 127.06 -175.63
C TYR A 468 -23.80 125.57 -175.29
N ARG A 469 -23.88 125.24 -173.99
CA ARG A 469 -24.12 123.88 -173.50
C ARG A 469 -25.58 123.45 -173.73
N GLU A 470 -26.53 124.38 -173.61
CA GLU A 470 -27.93 124.15 -173.98
C GLU A 470 -28.16 124.13 -175.49
N GLU A 471 -27.44 124.93 -176.28
CA GLU A 471 -27.47 124.82 -177.75
C GLU A 471 -27.01 123.43 -178.23
N LEU A 472 -25.95 122.87 -177.62
CA LEU A 472 -25.52 121.50 -177.89
C LEU A 472 -26.61 120.46 -177.54
N ASN A 473 -27.31 120.64 -176.42
CA ASN A 473 -28.43 119.79 -176.02
C ASN A 473 -29.62 119.90 -176.99
N ASN A 474 -29.94 121.11 -177.46
CA ASN A 474 -30.94 121.34 -178.49
C ASN A 474 -30.56 120.62 -179.80
N LEU A 475 -29.28 120.64 -180.19
CA LEU A 475 -28.79 119.96 -181.38
C LEU A 475 -28.93 118.43 -181.30
N ILE A 476 -28.63 117.84 -180.13
CA ILE A 476 -28.85 116.41 -179.86
C ILE A 476 -30.34 116.07 -179.92
N ARG A 477 -31.20 116.85 -179.25
CA ARG A 477 -32.65 116.58 -179.18
C ARG A 477 -33.34 116.73 -180.53
N MET A 478 -32.93 117.71 -181.34
CA MET A 478 -33.37 117.87 -182.73
C MET A 478 -32.91 116.73 -183.63
N THR A 479 -31.72 116.15 -183.38
CA THR A 479 -31.24 114.96 -184.09
C THR A 479 -32.13 113.74 -183.77
N GLN A 480 -32.50 113.56 -182.50
CA GLN A 480 -33.39 112.47 -182.06
C GLN A 480 -34.78 112.58 -182.70
N LEU A 481 -35.45 113.74 -182.57
CA LEU A 481 -36.79 113.93 -183.14
C LEU A 481 -36.80 113.89 -184.68
N LYS A 482 -35.70 114.25 -185.35
CA LYS A 482 -35.54 114.04 -186.80
C LYS A 482 -35.41 112.56 -187.21
N ALA A 483 -35.14 111.64 -186.28
CA ALA A 483 -35.28 110.20 -186.52
C ALA A 483 -36.74 109.76 -186.38
N ASP A 484 -37.41 110.15 -185.29
CA ASP A 484 -38.82 109.81 -185.03
C ASP A 484 -39.76 110.35 -186.13
N GLU A 485 -39.50 111.57 -186.62
CA GLU A 485 -40.24 112.21 -187.72
C GLU A 485 -40.13 111.40 -189.03
N ARG A 486 -39.02 110.68 -189.26
CA ARG A 486 -38.85 109.78 -190.41
C ARG A 486 -39.63 108.47 -190.21
N GLU A 487 -39.58 107.89 -189.01
CA GLU A 487 -40.27 106.62 -188.75
C GLU A 487 -41.80 106.78 -188.80
N GLN A 488 -42.34 107.87 -188.24
CA GLN A 488 -43.79 108.05 -188.24
C GLN A 488 -44.35 108.40 -189.64
N LYS A 489 -43.61 109.18 -190.45
CA LYS A 489 -43.97 109.44 -191.86
C LYS A 489 -43.86 108.17 -192.74
N SER A 490 -43.06 107.18 -192.34
CA SER A 490 -43.07 105.84 -192.96
C SER A 490 -44.38 105.09 -192.67
N LYS A 491 -45.00 105.30 -191.51
CA LYS A 491 -46.29 104.68 -191.14
C LYS A 491 -47.49 105.38 -191.80
N ASP A 492 -47.44 106.70 -191.99
CA ASP A 492 -48.43 107.45 -192.79
C ASP A 492 -48.52 106.88 -194.22
N PHE A 493 -47.37 106.58 -194.83
CA PHE A 493 -47.28 106.09 -196.20
C PHE A 493 -48.00 104.74 -196.43
N LEU A 494 -48.00 103.84 -195.44
CA LEU A 494 -48.58 102.51 -195.60
C LEU A 494 -50.11 102.48 -195.49
N LYS A 495 -50.70 103.23 -194.54
CA LYS A 495 -52.17 103.19 -194.32
C LYS A 495 -52.97 103.95 -195.38
N ALA A 496 -52.38 104.96 -196.03
CA ALA A 496 -53.02 105.66 -197.15
C ALA A 496 -53.23 104.76 -198.39
N GLN A 497 -52.55 103.61 -198.48
CA GLN A 497 -52.48 102.81 -199.71
C GLN A 497 -53.63 101.79 -199.88
N VAL A 498 -54.27 101.34 -198.80
CA VAL A 498 -55.18 100.18 -198.81
C VAL A 498 -56.67 100.58 -198.93
N ARG A 499 -56.96 101.24 -200.07
CA ARG A 499 -58.20 101.10 -200.88
C ARG A 499 -59.51 101.60 -200.24
N LYS A 500 -60.09 102.71 -200.73
CA LYS A 500 -60.71 102.94 -202.05
C LYS A 500 -62.15 102.41 -202.16
N LEU A 501 -63.07 103.37 -202.36
CA LEU A 501 -64.27 103.31 -203.21
C LEU A 501 -65.46 102.44 -202.72
N PRO A 502 -66.70 102.79 -203.13
CA PRO A 502 -67.24 104.14 -203.30
C PRO A 502 -68.71 104.26 -202.79
N THR A 503 -69.40 105.31 -203.23
CA THR A 503 -70.87 105.48 -203.27
C THR A 503 -71.62 105.55 -201.94
N GLY A 504 -72.64 106.41 -201.91
CA GLY A 504 -73.72 106.34 -200.94
C GLY A 504 -75.06 106.08 -201.65
N ILE A 505 -76.07 105.84 -200.83
CA ILE A 505 -77.37 106.52 -200.94
C ILE A 505 -77.41 107.48 -199.75
#